data_AF-A0A2T3MV13-F1
#
_entry.id   AF-A0A2T3MV13-F1
#
_cell.length_a   1.000
_cell.length_b   1.000
_cell.length_c   1.000
_cell.angle_alpha   90.00
_cell.angle_beta   90.00
_cell.angle_gamma   90.00
#
_symmetry.space_group_name_H-M   'P 1'
#
loop_
_entity.id
_entity.type
_entity.pdbx_description
1 polymer ?
#
loop_
_entity_poly.entity_id
_entity_poly.type
_entity_poly.pdbx_seq_one_letter_code
_entity_poly.pdbx_strand_id
1 'polypeptide(L)'
;MRKAHLLLVSSIITSHFAIADSLQQSTLPLQEKGYAEPVNYPQFSHILSSSKLQISTPYAKPGSKYELAKNGDFTGIINEHFYVDNSSEALVFNMAGYKLRNELRVLDNFSIAKPDTTYQLSAKLQPIDPEESVRLSPNRKKEITYLQVHNKGIEEDGAGYIPHPLMRITWDLERNGKTGHYWAVVKTNALDCGSTSQHQNSVECQKAYQHIDLGPADLTRPTQFDISVGKNQLVVDVDSETKLSRDITYWQHLLSYFKAGVYNQFEGGKSEVHFHQLDYRIEQRGN
;
A
#
# COMPACT_ATOMS: atom_id res chain seq x y z
N MET A 1 -9.21 29.02 80.14
CA MET A 1 -8.94 30.45 79.91
C MET A 1 -9.37 30.81 78.49
N ARG A 2 -10.10 31.92 78.33
CA ARG A 2 -10.56 32.52 77.07
C ARG A 2 -9.37 33.08 76.26
N LYS A 3 -9.29 32.86 74.94
CA LYS A 3 -9.47 33.77 73.76
C LYS A 3 -8.34 33.37 72.77
N ALA A 4 -8.41 33.42 71.45
CA ALA A 4 -9.00 34.40 70.55
C ALA A 4 -9.25 33.82 69.13
N HIS A 5 -10.10 34.50 68.37
CA HIS A 5 -10.38 34.31 66.95
C HIS A 5 -9.16 34.56 66.03
N LEU A 6 -9.13 33.88 64.89
CA LEU A 6 -8.70 34.49 63.62
C LEU A 6 -9.51 33.87 62.47
N LEU A 7 -10.20 34.74 61.72
CA LEU A 7 -10.79 34.46 60.41
C LEU A 7 -9.68 34.36 59.36
N LEU A 8 -9.79 33.43 58.42
CA LEU A 8 -9.25 33.62 57.08
C LEU A 8 -10.22 33.06 56.03
N VAL A 9 -10.63 33.96 55.14
CA VAL A 9 -11.36 33.70 53.90
C VAL A 9 -10.34 33.27 52.84
N SER A 10 -10.63 32.23 52.04
CA SER A 10 -10.07 32.16 50.69
C SER A 10 -10.89 31.27 49.75
N SER A 11 -11.53 31.98 48.81
CA SER A 11 -11.83 31.69 47.40
C SER A 11 -11.86 30.26 46.86
N ILE A 12 -13.03 29.96 46.29
CA ILE A 12 -13.28 28.91 45.29
C ILE A 12 -12.51 29.25 44.01
N ILE A 13 -11.67 28.32 43.53
CA ILE A 13 -11.26 28.25 42.13
C ILE A 13 -11.59 26.83 41.65
N THR A 14 -12.71 26.70 40.94
CA THR A 14 -13.04 25.51 40.16
C THR A 14 -12.17 25.49 38.90
N SER A 15 -11.08 24.71 38.91
CA SER A 15 -10.30 24.42 37.72
C SER A 15 -11.01 23.34 36.89
N HIS A 16 -11.75 23.76 35.86
CA HIS A 16 -12.09 22.90 34.74
C HIS A 16 -10.87 22.85 33.81
N PHE A 17 -10.05 21.81 33.93
CA PHE A 17 -9.11 21.45 32.87
C PHE A 17 -9.77 20.41 31.98
N ALA A 18 -10.25 20.88 30.83
CA ALA A 18 -10.50 20.03 29.67
C ALA A 18 -9.13 19.61 29.12
N ILE A 19 -8.78 18.33 29.26
CA ILE A 19 -7.66 17.72 28.55
C ILE A 19 -8.21 17.21 27.22
N ALA A 20 -8.11 18.02 26.18
CA ALA A 20 -8.08 17.54 24.81
C ALA A 20 -6.60 17.41 24.43
N ASP A 21 -6.01 16.26 24.74
CA ASP A 21 -4.63 15.95 24.35
C ASP A 21 -4.60 15.66 22.84
N SER A 22 -4.21 16.66 22.06
CA SER A 22 -3.91 16.52 20.65
C SER A 22 -2.52 15.88 20.50
N LEU A 23 -2.47 14.69 19.91
CA LEU A 23 -1.25 14.10 19.36
C LEU A 23 -0.77 14.92 18.14
N GLN A 24 -0.22 16.11 18.36
CA GLN A 24 0.65 16.77 17.39
C GLN A 24 2.07 16.28 17.65
N GLN A 25 2.48 15.22 16.95
CA GLN A 25 3.90 14.90 16.82
C GLN A 25 4.58 16.10 16.14
N SER A 26 5.59 16.69 16.79
CA SER A 26 6.32 17.83 16.22
C SER A 26 6.98 17.43 14.90
N THR A 27 6.68 18.14 13.81
CA THR A 27 7.21 17.87 12.46
C THR A 27 8.63 18.40 12.23
N LEU A 28 9.14 19.27 13.12
CA LEU A 28 10.47 19.88 13.03
C LEU A 28 11.63 18.86 12.87
N PRO A 29 11.70 17.75 13.64
CA PRO A 29 12.78 16.78 13.50
C PRO A 29 12.72 15.97 12.19
N LEU A 30 11.57 15.94 11.50
CA LEU A 30 11.43 15.28 10.21
C LEU A 30 11.88 16.20 9.07
N GLN A 31 11.58 17.50 9.16
CA GLN A 31 12.06 18.48 8.19
C GLN A 31 13.59 18.60 8.19
N GLU A 32 14.24 18.53 9.36
CA GLU A 32 15.71 18.47 9.46
C GLU A 32 16.31 17.23 8.77
N LYS A 33 15.55 16.13 8.65
CA LYS A 33 15.93 14.93 7.89
C LYS A 33 15.67 15.06 6.38
N GLY A 34 15.17 16.21 5.92
CA GLY A 34 14.77 16.41 4.53
C GLY A 34 13.43 15.78 4.16
N TYR A 35 12.56 15.51 5.14
CA TYR A 35 11.24 14.93 4.88
C TYR A 35 10.17 16.02 4.80
N ALA A 36 9.30 15.92 3.80
CA ALA A 36 8.14 16.79 3.66
C ALA A 36 6.82 16.03 3.58
N GLU A 37 5.73 16.74 3.88
CA GLU A 37 4.38 16.18 3.85
C GLU A 37 3.97 15.86 2.41
N PRO A 38 3.56 14.62 2.12
CA PRO A 38 3.17 14.22 0.77
C PRO A 38 2.07 15.06 0.14
N VAL A 39 1.12 15.57 0.93
CA VAL A 39 0.00 16.38 0.42
C VAL A 39 0.45 17.71 -0.21
N ASN A 40 1.66 18.19 0.12
CA ASN A 40 2.20 19.45 -0.41
C ASN A 40 2.80 19.31 -1.81
N TYR A 41 2.81 18.10 -2.39
CA TYR A 41 3.38 17.80 -3.70
C TYR A 41 2.26 17.53 -4.72
N PRO A 42 1.98 18.47 -5.65
CA PRO A 42 0.84 18.38 -6.57
C PRO A 42 0.81 17.10 -7.40
N GLN A 43 1.98 16.54 -7.75
CA GLN A 43 2.10 15.29 -8.50
C GLN A 43 1.49 14.07 -7.80
N PHE A 44 1.30 14.11 -6.47
CA PHE A 44 0.67 13.04 -5.70
C PHE A 44 -0.73 13.39 -5.21
N SER A 45 -1.20 14.62 -5.44
CA SER A 45 -2.47 15.12 -4.89
C SER A 45 -3.66 14.20 -5.18
N HIS A 46 -3.80 13.74 -6.42
CA HIS A 46 -4.93 12.93 -6.85
C HIS A 46 -4.93 11.52 -6.26
N ILE A 47 -3.78 10.84 -6.21
CA ILE A 47 -3.68 9.52 -5.57
C ILE A 47 -3.94 9.63 -4.06
N LEU A 48 -3.42 10.67 -3.40
CA LEU A 48 -3.60 10.88 -1.97
C LEU A 48 -5.07 11.17 -1.63
N SER A 49 -5.71 12.11 -2.33
CA SER A 49 -7.13 12.42 -2.10
C SER A 49 -8.06 11.24 -2.39
N SER A 50 -7.62 10.31 -3.25
CA SER A 50 -8.37 9.10 -3.61
C SER A 50 -8.02 7.89 -2.75
N SER A 51 -7.21 8.03 -1.69
CA SER A 51 -6.67 6.90 -0.93
C SER A 51 -6.80 7.06 0.58
N LYS A 52 -6.53 5.97 1.29
CA LYS A 52 -6.12 6.00 2.70
C LYS A 52 -4.78 5.31 2.86
N LEU A 53 -4.05 5.62 3.94
CA LEU A 53 -2.79 4.94 4.24
C LEU A 53 -3.07 3.72 5.12
N GLN A 54 -2.61 2.54 4.69
CA GLN A 54 -2.57 1.32 5.49
C GLN A 54 -1.12 1.02 5.86
N ILE A 55 -0.77 1.24 7.12
CA ILE A 55 0.61 1.16 7.60
C ILE A 55 0.70 0.26 8.85
N SER A 56 1.80 -0.46 8.97
CA SER A 56 2.15 -1.28 10.13
C SER A 56 3.11 -0.53 11.07
N THR A 57 3.19 -0.98 12.32
CA THR A 57 4.35 -0.64 13.17
C THR A 57 5.50 -1.57 12.81
N PRO A 58 6.75 -1.07 12.61
CA PRO A 58 7.90 -1.92 12.31
C PRO A 58 8.06 -3.09 13.28
N TYR A 59 8.36 -4.28 12.76
CA TYR A 59 8.54 -5.52 13.53
C TYR A 59 7.35 -5.96 14.41
N ALA A 60 6.16 -5.38 14.20
CA ALA A 60 4.93 -5.85 14.85
C ALA A 60 4.52 -7.25 14.38
N LYS A 61 3.44 -7.76 14.96
CA LYS A 61 2.88 -9.07 14.60
C LYS A 61 2.59 -9.14 13.09
N PRO A 62 2.97 -10.24 12.41
CA PRO A 62 2.67 -10.45 10.99
C PRO A 62 1.21 -10.15 10.65
N GLY A 63 1.01 -9.37 9.59
CA GLY A 63 -0.31 -8.98 9.10
C GLY A 63 -0.93 -7.76 9.78
N SER A 64 -0.37 -7.26 10.90
CA SER A 64 -0.88 -6.09 11.59
C SER A 64 -0.87 -4.83 10.72
N LYS A 65 -1.84 -3.94 10.94
CA LYS A 65 -1.94 -2.62 10.30
C LYS A 65 -2.84 -1.70 11.11
N TYR A 66 -2.66 -0.40 10.95
CA TYR A 66 -3.61 0.64 11.28
C TYR A 66 -3.84 1.52 10.05
N GLU A 67 -4.81 2.44 10.12
CA GLU A 67 -5.20 3.27 8.99
C GLU A 67 -5.15 4.75 9.36
N LEU A 68 -4.58 5.56 8.47
CA LEU A 68 -4.57 7.02 8.52
C LEU A 68 -5.25 7.59 7.26
N ALA A 69 -5.62 8.87 7.28
CA ALA A 69 -6.27 9.54 6.15
C ALA A 69 -7.48 8.76 5.59
N LYS A 70 -8.34 8.23 6.47
CA LYS A 70 -9.45 7.32 6.09
C LYS A 70 -10.43 7.94 5.08
N ASN A 71 -10.45 9.26 4.96
CA ASN A 71 -11.28 10.09 4.10
C ASN A 71 -10.51 10.73 2.93
N GLY A 72 -9.24 10.36 2.68
CA GLY A 72 -8.42 11.01 1.66
C GLY A 72 -7.72 12.29 2.11
N ASP A 73 -7.88 12.72 3.37
CA ASP A 73 -7.19 13.89 3.88
C ASP A 73 -5.83 13.50 4.49
N PHE A 74 -4.76 13.87 3.77
CA PHE A 74 -3.37 13.62 4.15
C PHE A 74 -2.70 14.85 4.81
N THR A 75 -3.47 15.89 5.14
CA THR A 75 -2.94 17.08 5.84
C THR A 75 -2.28 16.69 7.16
N GLY A 76 -1.01 17.06 7.34
CA GLY A 76 -0.23 16.71 8.54
C GLY A 76 0.22 15.24 8.62
N ILE A 77 -0.04 14.42 7.60
CA ILE A 77 0.36 13.00 7.59
C ILE A 77 1.77 12.86 7.02
N ILE A 78 2.75 12.83 7.91
CA ILE A 78 4.17 12.59 7.62
C ILE A 78 4.80 11.79 8.76
N ASN A 79 5.68 10.84 8.44
CA ASN A 79 6.52 10.14 9.42
C ASN A 79 7.77 9.55 8.76
N GLU A 80 8.64 8.89 9.52
CA GLU A 80 9.88 8.29 9.03
C GLU A 80 9.71 7.12 8.03
N HIS A 81 8.49 6.64 7.87
CA HIS A 81 8.14 5.55 6.95
C HIS A 81 7.35 6.03 5.73
N PHE A 82 6.68 7.18 5.82
CA PHE A 82 5.83 7.76 4.78
C PHE A 82 6.04 9.27 4.71
N TYR A 83 6.74 9.72 3.68
CA TYR A 83 7.13 11.12 3.47
C TYR A 83 7.48 11.36 2.00
N VAL A 84 7.61 12.61 1.60
CA VAL A 84 8.32 12.98 0.36
C VAL A 84 9.73 13.39 0.72
N ASP A 85 10.72 12.83 0.02
CA ASP A 85 12.12 13.24 0.15
C ASP A 85 12.32 14.59 -0.54
N ASN A 86 12.83 15.60 0.17
CA ASN A 86 12.98 16.96 -0.35
C ASN A 86 13.96 17.06 -1.52
N SER A 87 14.93 16.15 -1.61
CA SER A 87 16.00 16.23 -2.61
C SER A 87 15.57 15.68 -3.97
N SER A 88 14.81 14.60 -3.96
CA SER A 88 14.36 13.86 -5.14
C SER A 88 12.89 14.10 -5.49
N GLU A 89 12.13 14.69 -4.56
CA GLU A 89 10.67 14.80 -4.56
C GLU A 89 9.95 13.46 -4.71
N ALA A 90 10.63 12.35 -4.40
CA ALA A 90 10.02 11.03 -4.43
C ALA A 90 9.13 10.81 -3.20
N LEU A 91 7.94 10.25 -3.42
CA LEU A 91 7.10 9.74 -2.35
C LEU A 91 7.70 8.41 -1.84
N VAL A 92 8.18 8.41 -0.61
CA VAL A 92 8.92 7.29 -0.01
C VAL A 92 7.99 6.46 0.87
N PHE A 93 8.03 5.15 0.65
CA PHE A 93 7.47 4.16 1.56
C PHE A 93 8.59 3.23 2.02
N ASN A 94 8.72 3.06 3.33
CA ASN A 94 9.55 1.99 3.87
C ASN A 94 8.84 1.22 4.98
N MET A 95 9.23 -0.04 5.19
CA MET A 95 8.66 -0.91 6.21
C MET A 95 9.60 -2.03 6.60
N ALA A 96 9.77 -2.27 7.91
CA ALA A 96 10.55 -3.39 8.44
C ALA A 96 9.68 -4.50 9.02
N GLY A 97 10.09 -5.75 8.81
CA GLY A 97 9.46 -6.94 9.38
C GLY A 97 8.55 -7.71 8.41
N TYR A 98 8.17 -8.92 8.84
CA TYR A 98 7.52 -9.93 8.00
C TYR A 98 6.01 -9.77 7.91
N LYS A 99 5.46 -9.80 6.69
CA LYS A 99 4.03 -9.55 6.39
C LYS A 99 3.54 -8.21 6.97
N LEU A 100 4.41 -7.22 6.99
CA LEU A 100 4.10 -5.84 7.36
C LEU A 100 4.13 -4.96 6.12
N ARG A 101 3.36 -3.88 6.16
CA ARG A 101 3.09 -3.03 4.99
C ARG A 101 3.12 -1.55 5.31
N ASN A 102 3.35 -0.77 4.28
CA ASN A 102 3.11 0.65 4.26
C ASN A 102 2.65 1.00 2.85
N GLU A 103 1.33 1.13 2.67
CA GLU A 103 0.72 1.21 1.34
C GLU A 103 -0.46 2.19 1.34
N LEU A 104 -0.56 2.99 0.29
CA LEU A 104 -1.82 3.62 -0.08
C LEU A 104 -2.80 2.54 -0.54
N ARG A 105 -4.06 2.71 -0.14
CA ARG A 105 -5.20 1.91 -0.59
C ARG A 105 -6.22 2.88 -1.18
N VAL A 106 -6.43 2.81 -2.49
CA VAL A 106 -7.42 3.64 -3.19
C VAL A 106 -8.81 3.36 -2.63
N LEU A 107 -9.56 4.40 -2.29
CA LEU A 107 -10.85 4.34 -1.61
C LEU A 107 -11.94 3.69 -2.46
N ASP A 108 -11.91 3.93 -3.78
CA ASP A 108 -12.85 3.34 -4.73
C ASP A 108 -12.77 1.80 -4.75
N ASN A 109 -13.95 1.17 -4.74
CA ASN A 109 -14.17 -0.26 -4.87
C ASN A 109 -14.86 -0.50 -6.20
N PHE A 110 -14.08 -0.68 -7.25
CA PHE A 110 -14.58 -0.72 -8.59
C PHE A 110 -14.99 -2.11 -9.06
N SER A 111 -16.07 -2.17 -9.84
CA SER A 111 -16.36 -3.32 -10.69
C SER A 111 -15.50 -3.29 -11.95
N ILE A 112 -14.84 -4.40 -12.23
CA ILE A 112 -14.01 -4.59 -13.43
C ILE A 112 -14.83 -4.83 -14.70
N ALA A 113 -16.14 -5.07 -14.58
CA ALA A 113 -17.02 -5.51 -15.66
C ALA A 113 -17.68 -4.35 -16.42
N LYS A 114 -17.52 -3.10 -15.97
CA LYS A 114 -18.15 -1.94 -16.60
C LYS A 114 -17.64 -1.78 -18.04
N PRO A 115 -18.51 -1.77 -19.06
CA PRO A 115 -18.12 -1.83 -20.47
C PRO A 115 -17.34 -0.60 -20.97
N ASP A 116 -17.55 0.56 -20.35
CA ASP A 116 -16.97 1.83 -20.78
C ASP A 116 -16.06 2.47 -19.74
N THR A 117 -15.67 1.71 -18.71
CA THR A 117 -14.81 2.20 -17.63
C THR A 117 -13.53 1.38 -17.54
N THR A 118 -12.40 2.08 -17.51
CA THR A 118 -11.09 1.52 -17.18
C THR A 118 -10.52 2.29 -15.99
N TYR A 119 -10.05 1.57 -14.99
CA TYR A 119 -9.36 2.11 -13.82
C TYR A 119 -7.87 1.91 -14.02
N GLN A 120 -7.09 2.96 -13.80
CA GLN A 120 -5.65 2.96 -14.03
C GLN A 120 -4.88 3.32 -12.77
N LEU A 121 -3.81 2.60 -12.50
CA LEU A 121 -2.78 2.97 -11.53
C LEU A 121 -1.45 3.11 -12.28
N SER A 122 -0.91 4.32 -12.31
CA SER A 122 0.35 4.65 -12.98
C SER A 122 1.40 4.97 -11.94
N ALA A 123 2.55 4.31 -12.01
CA ALA A 123 3.65 4.49 -11.08
C ALA A 123 4.99 4.54 -11.79
N LYS A 124 5.87 5.44 -11.37
CA LYS A 124 7.29 5.43 -11.72
C LYS A 124 8.08 5.24 -10.44
N LEU A 125 8.55 4.01 -10.21
CA LEU A 125 9.07 3.59 -8.92
C LEU A 125 10.51 3.08 -9.00
N GLN A 126 11.26 3.24 -7.91
CA GLN A 126 12.62 2.75 -7.73
C GLN A 126 12.75 2.07 -6.36
N PRO A 127 12.99 0.75 -6.30
CA PRO A 127 13.37 0.06 -5.09
C PRO A 127 14.75 0.51 -4.60
N ILE A 128 14.90 0.69 -3.29
CA ILE A 128 16.19 1.04 -2.68
C ILE A 128 16.76 -0.19 -1.97
N ASP A 129 17.93 -0.65 -2.44
CA ASP A 129 18.68 -1.80 -1.92
C ASP A 129 17.79 -3.03 -1.56
N PRO A 130 16.94 -3.52 -2.49
CA PRO A 130 16.03 -4.63 -2.21
C PRO A 130 16.76 -5.95 -1.89
N GLU A 131 17.98 -6.14 -2.41
CA GLU A 131 18.83 -7.28 -2.08
C GLU A 131 19.27 -7.28 -0.61
N GLU A 132 19.72 -6.12 -0.11
CA GLU A 132 20.09 -5.97 1.31
C GLU A 132 18.87 -6.15 2.20
N SER A 133 17.73 -5.60 1.78
CA SER A 133 16.45 -5.74 2.48
C SER A 133 16.11 -7.20 2.80
N VAL A 134 16.38 -8.12 1.87
CA VAL A 134 16.04 -9.54 2.02
C VAL A 134 17.21 -10.43 2.42
N ARG A 135 18.42 -9.88 2.59
CA ARG A 135 19.67 -10.64 2.78
C ARG A 135 19.59 -11.60 3.97
N LEU A 136 19.08 -11.10 5.10
CA LEU A 136 18.96 -11.85 6.35
C LEU A 136 17.71 -12.72 6.45
N SER A 137 16.82 -12.68 5.45
CA SER A 137 15.57 -13.43 5.49
C SER A 137 15.82 -14.94 5.40
N PRO A 138 15.37 -15.74 6.39
CA PRO A 138 15.41 -17.20 6.31
C PRO A 138 14.31 -17.75 5.38
N ASN A 139 13.31 -16.94 5.03
CA ASN A 139 12.23 -17.36 4.14
C ASN A 139 12.75 -17.63 2.72
N ARG A 140 12.29 -18.75 2.15
CA ARG A 140 12.55 -19.08 0.74
C ARG A 140 11.93 -18.06 -0.21
N LYS A 141 10.80 -17.45 0.17
CA LYS A 141 10.18 -16.35 -0.58
C LYS A 141 10.84 -15.04 -0.13
N LYS A 142 11.68 -14.48 -1.01
CA LYS A 142 12.35 -13.19 -0.83
C LYS A 142 11.76 -12.21 -1.84
N GLU A 143 10.61 -11.68 -1.47
CA GLU A 143 9.73 -10.93 -2.36
C GLU A 143 9.24 -9.65 -1.66
N ILE A 144 9.23 -8.54 -2.39
CA ILE A 144 8.70 -7.24 -1.97
C ILE A 144 7.60 -6.87 -2.95
N THR A 145 6.38 -6.66 -2.47
CA THR A 145 5.26 -6.21 -3.31
C THR A 145 5.18 -4.69 -3.32
N TYR A 146 5.05 -4.08 -4.50
CA TYR A 146 4.95 -2.62 -4.65
C TYR A 146 3.58 -2.13 -5.10
N LEU A 147 2.95 -2.83 -6.04
CA LEU A 147 1.65 -2.46 -6.62
C LEU A 147 0.70 -3.66 -6.53
N GLN A 148 -0.57 -3.41 -6.25
CA GLN A 148 -1.57 -4.48 -6.16
C GLN A 148 -2.92 -4.09 -6.76
N VAL A 149 -3.61 -5.08 -7.30
CA VAL A 149 -5.07 -5.09 -7.49
C VAL A 149 -5.64 -6.12 -6.53
N HIS A 150 -6.41 -5.67 -5.55
CA HIS A 150 -7.02 -6.54 -4.54
C HIS A 150 -8.55 -6.49 -4.65
N ASN A 151 -9.25 -7.50 -4.16
CA ASN A 151 -10.70 -7.45 -4.02
C ASN A 151 -11.13 -6.94 -2.65
N LYS A 152 -12.28 -6.25 -2.61
CA LYS A 152 -13.04 -5.94 -1.40
C LYS A 152 -14.00 -7.09 -1.05
N GLY A 153 -14.52 -7.77 -2.06
CA GLY A 153 -15.54 -8.81 -1.94
C GLY A 153 -16.59 -8.65 -3.03
N ILE A 154 -17.71 -9.34 -2.88
CA ILE A 154 -18.88 -9.21 -3.74
C ILE A 154 -19.59 -7.88 -3.46
N GLU A 155 -19.56 -7.45 -2.19
CA GLU A 155 -20.27 -6.26 -1.70
C GLU A 155 -19.31 -5.26 -1.03
N GLU A 156 -19.77 -4.02 -0.86
CA GLU A 156 -19.01 -2.91 -0.25
C GLU A 156 -18.70 -3.10 1.24
N ASP A 157 -19.46 -3.93 1.95
CA ASP A 157 -19.17 -4.29 3.34
C ASP A 157 -18.00 -5.28 3.45
N GLY A 158 -17.68 -5.98 2.35
CA GLY A 158 -16.64 -7.00 2.26
C GLY A 158 -17.15 -8.43 2.30
N ALA A 159 -18.48 -8.66 2.22
CA ALA A 159 -19.03 -9.99 2.03
C ALA A 159 -18.41 -10.66 0.79
N GLY A 160 -18.04 -11.94 0.90
CA GLY A 160 -17.36 -12.66 -0.18
C GLY A 160 -15.90 -12.26 -0.42
N TYR A 161 -15.27 -11.52 0.50
CA TYR A 161 -13.84 -11.21 0.43
C TYR A 161 -12.98 -12.46 0.26
N ILE A 162 -12.06 -12.42 -0.70
CA ILE A 162 -11.05 -13.43 -0.91
C ILE A 162 -9.72 -12.87 -0.39
N PRO A 163 -9.01 -13.54 0.54
CA PRO A 163 -7.75 -13.05 1.13
C PRO A 163 -6.55 -13.22 0.18
N HIS A 164 -6.77 -13.04 -1.12
CA HIS A 164 -5.79 -13.15 -2.19
C HIS A 164 -6.05 -12.01 -3.20
N PRO A 165 -5.03 -11.19 -3.52
CA PRO A 165 -5.16 -10.17 -4.56
C PRO A 165 -5.32 -10.80 -5.94
N LEU A 166 -5.95 -10.07 -6.86
CA LEU A 166 -5.98 -10.41 -8.28
C LEU A 166 -4.56 -10.38 -8.86
N MET A 167 -3.80 -9.33 -8.54
CA MET A 167 -2.46 -9.12 -9.07
C MET A 167 -1.57 -8.42 -8.06
N ARG A 168 -0.29 -8.79 -8.06
CA ARG A 168 0.79 -8.07 -7.37
C ARG A 168 1.94 -7.85 -8.34
N ILE A 169 2.49 -6.64 -8.37
CA ILE A 169 3.80 -6.36 -8.97
C ILE A 169 4.83 -6.46 -7.86
N THR A 170 5.79 -7.35 -8.03
CA THR A 170 6.80 -7.67 -7.03
C THR A 170 8.20 -7.52 -7.58
N TRP A 171 9.16 -7.26 -6.71
CA TRP A 171 10.56 -7.60 -6.95
C TRP A 171 10.91 -8.86 -6.17
N ASP A 172 11.66 -9.74 -6.81
CA ASP A 172 12.05 -11.04 -6.26
C ASP A 172 13.56 -11.21 -6.34
N LEU A 173 14.18 -11.67 -5.24
CA LEU A 173 15.61 -11.97 -5.27
C LEU A 173 15.91 -13.07 -6.27
N GLU A 174 15.14 -14.15 -6.28
CA GLU A 174 15.27 -15.24 -7.24
C GLU A 174 13.91 -15.87 -7.51
N ARG A 175 13.61 -16.08 -8.79
CA ARG A 175 12.48 -16.90 -9.23
C ARG A 175 12.78 -17.53 -10.58
N ASN A 176 12.60 -18.85 -10.67
CA ASN A 176 12.77 -19.63 -11.91
C ASN A 176 14.13 -19.39 -12.60
N GLY A 177 15.20 -19.24 -11.82
CA GLY A 177 16.56 -19.00 -12.31
C GLY A 177 16.85 -17.54 -12.71
N LYS A 178 15.95 -16.60 -12.42
CA LYS A 178 16.11 -15.16 -12.69
C LYS A 178 16.23 -14.39 -11.39
N THR A 179 17.29 -13.61 -11.27
CA THR A 179 17.65 -12.88 -10.04
C THR A 179 17.33 -11.40 -10.17
N GLY A 180 16.65 -10.82 -9.18
CA GLY A 180 16.39 -9.38 -9.14
C GLY A 180 15.43 -8.86 -10.21
N HIS A 181 14.48 -9.69 -10.64
CA HIS A 181 13.48 -9.34 -11.64
C HIS A 181 12.21 -8.78 -11.00
N TYR A 182 11.49 -7.97 -11.78
CA TYR A 182 10.09 -7.66 -11.50
C TYR A 182 9.17 -8.77 -12.00
N TRP A 183 8.09 -9.03 -11.28
CA TRP A 183 7.11 -10.04 -11.63
C TRP A 183 5.68 -9.54 -11.44
N ALA A 184 4.79 -9.90 -12.36
CA ALA A 184 3.35 -9.87 -12.12
C ALA A 184 2.91 -11.24 -11.61
N VAL A 185 2.47 -11.29 -10.34
CA VAL A 185 1.88 -12.48 -9.72
C VAL A 185 0.36 -12.36 -9.82
N VAL A 186 -0.23 -13.08 -10.76
CA VAL A 186 -1.65 -13.00 -11.12
C VAL A 186 -2.39 -14.22 -10.62
N LYS A 187 -3.42 -14.00 -9.79
CA LYS A 187 -4.35 -15.02 -9.35
C LYS A 187 -5.21 -15.47 -10.54
N THR A 188 -5.34 -16.77 -10.77
CA THR A 188 -5.94 -17.34 -12.00
C THR A 188 -7.37 -17.84 -11.82
N ASN A 189 -7.94 -17.74 -10.62
CA ASN A 189 -9.30 -18.12 -10.27
C ASN A 189 -9.81 -17.31 -9.08
N ALA A 190 -11.13 -17.21 -8.91
CA ALA A 190 -11.77 -16.52 -7.79
C ALA A 190 -12.08 -17.47 -6.61
N LEU A 191 -11.10 -18.32 -6.22
CA LEU A 191 -11.23 -19.19 -5.06
C LEU A 191 -10.37 -18.68 -3.88
N ASP A 192 -10.92 -18.75 -2.67
CA ASP A 192 -10.12 -18.63 -1.46
C ASP A 192 -9.24 -19.87 -1.30
N CYS A 193 -7.94 -19.70 -1.44
CA CYS A 193 -6.93 -20.75 -1.26
C CYS A 193 -6.15 -20.59 0.05
N GLY A 194 -6.73 -19.90 1.03
CA GLY A 194 -6.16 -19.70 2.35
C GLY A 194 -6.08 -21.02 3.13
N SER A 195 -5.21 -21.05 4.14
CA SER A 195 -4.96 -22.26 4.96
C SER A 195 -6.15 -22.70 5.82
N THR A 196 -7.23 -21.93 5.85
CA THR A 196 -8.47 -22.25 6.57
C THR A 196 -9.66 -22.42 5.62
N SER A 197 -9.42 -22.34 4.31
CA SER A 197 -10.47 -22.48 3.30
C SER A 197 -10.75 -23.94 2.98
N GLN A 198 -12.01 -24.24 2.66
CA GLN A 198 -12.43 -25.54 2.11
C GLN A 198 -11.71 -25.92 0.80
N HIS A 199 -11.17 -24.94 0.07
CA HIS A 199 -10.48 -25.17 -1.20
C HIS A 199 -8.95 -25.31 -1.08
N GLN A 200 -8.36 -25.20 0.12
CA GLN A 200 -6.89 -25.16 0.31
C GLN A 200 -6.12 -26.22 -0.49
N ASN A 201 -6.64 -27.44 -0.55
CA ASN A 201 -5.98 -28.60 -1.17
C ASN A 201 -6.50 -28.90 -2.59
N SER A 202 -7.39 -28.07 -3.14
CA SER A 202 -7.94 -28.29 -4.49
C SER A 202 -6.86 -28.10 -5.56
N VAL A 203 -7.02 -28.77 -6.69
CA VAL A 203 -6.10 -28.67 -7.83
C VAL A 203 -6.03 -27.23 -8.35
N GLU A 204 -7.16 -26.52 -8.32
CA GLU A 204 -7.28 -25.11 -8.69
C GLU A 204 -6.46 -24.21 -7.74
N CYS A 205 -6.43 -24.53 -6.44
CA CYS A 205 -5.63 -23.78 -5.48
C CYS A 205 -4.12 -24.04 -5.59
N GLN A 206 -3.72 -25.25 -5.99
CA GLN A 206 -2.32 -25.56 -6.28
C GLN A 206 -1.80 -24.82 -7.53
N LYS A 207 -2.70 -24.47 -8.47
CA LYS A 207 -2.40 -23.73 -9.71
C LYS A 207 -2.99 -22.31 -9.71
N ALA A 208 -3.24 -21.76 -8.53
CA ALA A 208 -3.95 -20.50 -8.36
C ALA A 208 -3.20 -19.27 -8.85
N TYR A 209 -1.91 -19.37 -9.18
CA TYR A 209 -1.09 -18.21 -9.53
C TYR A 209 -0.27 -18.46 -10.78
N GLN A 210 -0.30 -17.50 -11.68
CA GLN A 210 0.66 -17.36 -12.77
C GLN A 210 1.66 -16.26 -12.41
N HIS A 211 2.93 -16.50 -12.74
CA HIS A 211 4.02 -15.54 -12.54
C HIS A 211 4.54 -15.15 -13.91
N ILE A 212 4.41 -13.86 -14.26
CA ILE A 212 4.87 -13.31 -15.53
C ILE A 212 6.11 -12.47 -15.24
N ASP A 213 7.22 -12.77 -15.91
CA ASP A 213 8.46 -12.00 -15.84
C ASP A 213 8.24 -10.64 -16.53
N LEU A 214 8.47 -9.56 -15.80
CA LEU A 214 8.33 -8.19 -16.31
C LEU A 214 9.67 -7.60 -16.75
N GLY A 215 10.77 -8.31 -16.52
CA GLY A 215 12.13 -7.88 -16.84
C GLY A 215 13.01 -7.67 -15.60
N PRO A 216 14.33 -7.56 -15.79
CA PRO A 216 15.25 -7.24 -14.71
C PRO A 216 14.96 -5.85 -14.14
N ALA A 217 15.12 -5.69 -12.83
CA ALA A 217 15.03 -4.37 -12.21
C ALA A 217 16.35 -3.60 -12.40
N ASP A 218 16.27 -2.42 -12.99
CA ASP A 218 17.37 -1.45 -12.92
C ASP A 218 17.21 -0.66 -11.62
N LEU A 219 18.08 -0.93 -10.64
CA LEU A 219 18.02 -0.29 -9.32
C LEU A 219 18.59 1.13 -9.32
N THR A 220 19.17 1.59 -10.43
CA THR A 220 19.78 2.93 -10.55
C THR A 220 18.83 3.97 -11.13
N ARG A 221 17.69 3.54 -11.70
CA ARG A 221 16.69 4.42 -12.30
C ARG A 221 15.27 3.95 -11.99
N PRO A 222 14.28 4.85 -11.99
CA PRO A 222 12.89 4.44 -11.84
C PRO A 222 12.35 3.70 -13.07
N THR A 223 11.54 2.67 -12.82
CA THR A 223 10.79 1.92 -13.84
C THR A 223 9.34 2.39 -13.86
N GLN A 224 8.78 2.60 -15.06
CA GLN A 224 7.38 2.96 -15.26
C GLN A 224 6.52 1.69 -15.30
N PHE A 225 5.46 1.66 -14.50
CA PHE A 225 4.40 0.67 -14.54
C PHE A 225 3.05 1.36 -14.73
N ASP A 226 2.28 0.90 -15.72
CA ASP A 226 0.90 1.33 -15.93
C ASP A 226 -0.01 0.11 -15.86
N ILE A 227 -0.93 0.11 -14.88
CA ILE A 227 -1.83 -1.00 -14.61
C ILE A 227 -3.25 -0.57 -14.94
N SER A 228 -3.84 -1.18 -15.96
CA SER A 228 -5.22 -0.92 -16.38
C SER A 228 -6.12 -2.10 -16.04
N VAL A 229 -7.25 -1.82 -15.42
CA VAL A 229 -8.29 -2.81 -15.09
C VAL A 229 -9.65 -2.30 -15.53
N GLY A 230 -10.38 -3.09 -16.32
CA GLY A 230 -11.71 -2.72 -16.79
C GLY A 230 -12.13 -3.59 -17.96
N LYS A 231 -13.42 -3.63 -18.28
CA LYS A 231 -13.95 -4.45 -19.38
C LYS A 231 -13.53 -5.93 -19.30
N ASN A 232 -13.44 -6.45 -18.07
CA ASN A 232 -12.91 -7.79 -17.77
C ASN A 232 -11.46 -8.03 -18.26
N GLN A 233 -10.66 -6.98 -18.43
CA GLN A 233 -9.26 -7.07 -18.80
C GLN A 233 -8.35 -6.54 -17.69
N LEU A 234 -7.21 -7.20 -17.51
CA LEU A 234 -6.04 -6.72 -16.78
C LEU A 234 -4.92 -6.51 -17.79
N VAL A 235 -4.40 -5.28 -17.86
CA VAL A 235 -3.24 -4.92 -18.69
C VAL A 235 -2.16 -4.32 -17.80
N VAL A 236 -0.92 -4.74 -18.02
CA VAL A 236 0.28 -4.14 -17.39
C VAL A 236 1.28 -3.79 -18.46
N ASP A 237 1.58 -2.51 -18.55
CA ASP A 237 2.66 -1.96 -19.36
C ASP A 237 3.87 -1.65 -18.47
N VAL A 238 5.06 -1.96 -18.96
CA VAL A 238 6.34 -1.66 -18.29
C VAL A 238 7.18 -0.85 -19.26
N ASP A 239 7.56 0.37 -18.88
CA ASP A 239 8.25 1.32 -19.74
C ASP A 239 7.57 1.48 -21.12
N SER A 240 6.23 1.56 -21.11
CA SER A 240 5.35 1.66 -22.30
C SER A 240 5.28 0.40 -23.19
N GLU A 241 5.83 -0.74 -22.74
CA GLU A 241 5.68 -2.03 -23.42
C GLU A 241 4.66 -2.92 -22.69
N THR A 242 3.62 -3.40 -23.38
CA THR A 242 2.65 -4.34 -22.80
C THR A 242 3.30 -5.68 -22.49
N LYS A 243 3.51 -5.95 -21.19
CA LYS A 243 4.03 -7.23 -20.68
C LYS A 243 2.95 -8.23 -20.32
N LEU A 244 1.74 -7.75 -19.99
CA LEU A 244 0.59 -8.57 -19.65
C LEU A 244 -0.67 -7.95 -20.25
N SER A 245 -1.47 -8.78 -20.91
CA SER A 245 -2.86 -8.48 -21.26
C SER A 245 -3.67 -9.76 -21.10
N ARG A 246 -4.71 -9.74 -20.26
CA ARG A 246 -5.42 -10.95 -19.84
C ARG A 246 -6.90 -10.71 -19.57
N ASP A 247 -7.71 -11.63 -20.07
CA ASP A 247 -9.10 -11.80 -19.63
C ASP A 247 -9.18 -12.26 -18.16
N ILE A 248 -9.90 -11.48 -17.37
CA ILE A 248 -10.15 -11.68 -15.96
C ILE A 248 -11.66 -11.78 -15.67
N THR A 249 -12.46 -12.22 -16.64
CA THR A 249 -13.92 -12.42 -16.49
C THR A 249 -14.27 -13.28 -15.26
N TYR A 250 -13.43 -14.25 -14.87
CA TYR A 250 -13.62 -15.04 -13.65
C TYR A 250 -13.65 -14.22 -12.35
N TRP A 251 -13.18 -12.97 -12.38
CA TRP A 251 -13.08 -12.05 -11.25
C TRP A 251 -14.21 -11.00 -11.25
N GLN A 252 -15.09 -10.99 -12.26
CA GLN A 252 -16.04 -9.89 -12.50
C GLN A 252 -17.05 -9.61 -11.38
N HIS A 253 -17.30 -10.62 -10.53
CA HIS A 253 -18.21 -10.55 -9.40
C HIS A 253 -17.57 -9.95 -8.14
N LEU A 254 -16.28 -9.61 -8.19
CA LEU A 254 -15.53 -9.06 -7.06
C LEU A 254 -15.21 -7.59 -7.32
N LEU A 255 -15.73 -6.72 -6.44
CA LEU A 255 -15.28 -5.34 -6.34
C LEU A 255 -13.80 -5.32 -6.00
N SER A 256 -13.05 -4.48 -6.70
CA SER A 256 -11.60 -4.43 -6.66
C SER A 256 -11.09 -3.03 -6.34
N TYR A 257 -9.86 -2.93 -5.85
CA TYR A 257 -9.22 -1.66 -5.52
C TYR A 257 -7.71 -1.77 -5.71
N PHE A 258 -7.07 -0.62 -5.93
CA PHE A 258 -5.62 -0.53 -6.07
C PHE A 258 -4.91 -0.32 -4.74
N LYS A 259 -3.66 -0.79 -4.66
CA LYS A 259 -2.72 -0.42 -3.60
C LYS A 259 -1.33 -0.13 -4.18
N ALA A 260 -0.60 0.78 -3.54
CA ALA A 260 0.76 1.14 -3.90
C ALA A 260 1.60 1.45 -2.65
N GLY A 261 2.84 0.96 -2.57
CA GLY A 261 3.73 1.17 -1.43
C GLY A 261 4.73 0.01 -1.28
N VAL A 262 4.91 -0.49 -0.06
CA VAL A 262 5.68 -1.73 0.20
C VAL A 262 4.88 -2.73 1.02
N TYR A 263 4.95 -4.02 0.65
CA TYR A 263 4.47 -5.13 1.46
C TYR A 263 5.47 -6.30 1.46
N ASN A 264 5.99 -6.60 2.65
CA ASN A 264 7.12 -7.50 2.82
C ASN A 264 6.69 -8.97 2.91
N GLN A 265 7.26 -9.84 2.06
CA GLN A 265 7.14 -11.30 2.18
C GLN A 265 8.40 -11.95 2.75
N PHE A 266 9.31 -11.15 3.32
CA PHE A 266 10.61 -11.57 3.88
C PHE A 266 10.73 -11.16 5.35
N GLU A 267 11.71 -11.70 6.07
CA GLU A 267 11.98 -11.38 7.47
C GLU A 267 13.35 -10.72 7.66
N GLY A 268 13.59 -10.11 8.82
CA GLY A 268 14.94 -9.67 9.21
C GLY A 268 15.49 -8.44 8.48
N GLY A 269 14.65 -7.67 7.78
CA GLY A 269 15.09 -6.43 7.11
C GLY A 269 13.98 -5.40 6.92
N LYS A 270 14.32 -4.33 6.19
CA LYS A 270 13.45 -3.17 5.85
C LYS A 270 13.43 -3.00 4.34
N SER A 271 12.25 -2.94 3.73
CA SER A 271 12.09 -2.54 2.33
C SER A 271 11.93 -1.03 2.24
N GLU A 272 12.33 -0.48 1.09
CA GLU A 272 12.13 0.93 0.75
C GLU A 272 11.90 1.08 -0.75
N VAL A 273 10.96 1.94 -1.12
CA VAL A 273 10.66 2.29 -2.51
C VAL A 273 10.40 3.78 -2.61
N HIS A 274 10.91 4.36 -3.69
CA HIS A 274 10.76 5.76 -4.04
C HIS A 274 9.84 5.87 -5.25
N PHE A 275 8.71 6.56 -5.12
CA PHE A 275 7.80 6.85 -6.23
C PHE A 275 8.04 8.26 -6.75
N HIS A 276 8.59 8.39 -7.95
CA HIS A 276 8.76 9.68 -8.64
C HIS A 276 7.49 10.12 -9.37
N GLN A 277 6.58 9.18 -9.61
CA GLN A 277 5.21 9.44 -10.07
C GLN A 277 4.32 8.37 -9.46
N LEU A 278 3.14 8.77 -8.98
CA LEU A 278 2.10 7.84 -8.57
C LEU A 278 0.74 8.52 -8.78
N ASP A 279 -0.09 7.96 -9.64
CA ASP A 279 -1.39 8.51 -9.99
C ASP A 279 -2.42 7.39 -10.15
N TYR A 280 -3.68 7.74 -9.91
CA TYR A 280 -4.84 6.88 -10.14
C TYR A 280 -5.78 7.60 -11.07
N ARG A 281 -6.37 6.94 -12.06
CA ARG A 281 -7.33 7.58 -12.97
C ARG A 281 -8.48 6.65 -13.29
N ILE A 282 -9.63 7.25 -13.60
CA ILE A 282 -10.78 6.55 -14.14
C ILE A 282 -10.99 7.10 -15.55
N GLU A 283 -10.75 6.26 -16.54
CA GLU A 283 -11.09 6.58 -17.93
C GLU A 283 -12.51 6.09 -18.22
N GLN A 284 -13.35 7.03 -18.64
CA GLN A 284 -14.65 6.73 -19.22
C GLN A 284 -14.61 7.12 -20.68
N ARG A 285 -14.95 6.21 -21.59
CA ARG A 285 -15.23 6.63 -22.97
C ARG A 285 -16.55 7.40 -22.94
N GLY A 286 -16.47 8.71 -23.19
CA GLY A 286 -17.66 9.53 -23.44
C GLY A 286 -18.33 9.07 -24.73
N ASN A 287 -19.67 9.09 -24.72
CA ASN A 287 -20.44 9.21 -25.96
C ASN A 287 -20.18 10.57 -26.62
#